data_AF-A0A3B8JC85-F1
#
_entry.id   AF-A0A3B8JC85-F1
#
_cell.length_a   1.000
_cell.length_b   1.000
_cell.length_c   1.000
_cell.angle_alpha   90.00
_cell.angle_beta   90.00
_cell.angle_gamma   90.00
#
_symmetry.space_group_name_H-M   'P 1'
#
loop_
_entity.id
_entity.type
_entity.pdbx_description
1 polymer ?
#
loop_
_entity_poly.entity_id
_entity_poly.type
_entity_poly.pdbx_seq_one_letter_code
_entity_poly.pdbx_strand_id
1 'polypeptide(L)'
;MHPTDSHFIPGYQTRSLENAQGVVFLYHKQQIALLSSDPPRLLEVTLWEQLPMQPSDFFYFGEWQGQACFAAHLPHGVELEVEVEWHRVRALYSYQDLFWIAGRGHHLAHWHYTHKFCGR
;
A
#
# COMPACT_ATOMS: atom_id res chain seq x y z
N MET A 1 7.77 21.73 -12.39
CA MET A 1 6.46 21.87 -13.06
C MET A 1 6.40 20.84 -14.17
N HIS A 2 5.78 19.70 -13.90
CA HIS A 2 5.18 18.81 -14.88
C HIS A 2 3.94 18.23 -14.19
N PRO A 3 2.75 18.28 -14.80
CA PRO A 3 1.65 17.44 -14.36
C PRO A 3 2.07 16.03 -14.78
N THR A 4 2.59 15.23 -13.85
CA THR A 4 2.71 13.80 -14.06
C THR A 4 1.27 13.32 -14.25
N ASP A 5 0.95 12.80 -15.42
CA ASP A 5 -0.21 11.93 -15.64
C ASP A 5 0.00 10.63 -14.82
N SER A 6 0.16 10.77 -13.50
CA SER A 6 -0.09 9.66 -12.62
C SER A 6 -1.56 9.37 -12.86
N HIS A 7 -1.87 8.25 -13.51
CA HIS A 7 -3.23 7.71 -13.63
C HIS A 7 -3.81 7.32 -12.26
N PHE A 8 -3.43 8.06 -11.23
CA PHE A 8 -3.81 7.93 -9.85
C PHE A 8 -4.95 8.91 -9.55
N ILE A 9 -6.11 8.37 -9.24
CA ILE A 9 -7.30 9.12 -8.85
C ILE A 9 -7.50 8.90 -7.36
N PRO A 10 -7.29 9.93 -6.51
CA PRO A 10 -7.49 9.79 -5.07
C PRO A 10 -8.95 9.44 -4.74
N GLY A 11 -9.16 8.60 -3.74
CA GLY A 11 -10.51 8.23 -3.33
C GLY A 11 -10.56 7.76 -1.88
N TYR A 12 -11.73 7.88 -1.25
CA TYR A 12 -11.94 7.58 0.18
C TYR A 12 -13.12 6.62 0.42
N GLN A 13 -13.64 6.00 -0.64
CA GLN A 13 -14.81 5.14 -0.54
C GLN A 13 -14.52 3.88 0.30
N THR A 14 -15.55 3.41 1.00
CA THR A 14 -15.57 2.11 1.69
C THR A 14 -15.63 0.97 0.67
N ARG A 15 -14.58 0.81 -0.15
CA ARG A 15 -14.41 -0.41 -0.94
C ARG A 15 -13.95 -1.51 0.00
N SER A 16 -14.77 -2.56 0.14
CA SER A 16 -14.36 -3.77 0.86
C SER A 16 -13.28 -4.49 0.08
N LEU A 17 -12.24 -4.96 0.78
CA LEU A 17 -11.19 -5.82 0.23
C LEU A 17 -11.75 -7.12 -0.37
N GLU A 18 -12.89 -7.60 0.16
CA GLU A 18 -13.46 -8.93 -0.13
C GLU A 18 -13.90 -9.12 -1.59
N ASN A 19 -14.19 -8.02 -2.31
CA ASN A 19 -14.64 -8.07 -3.71
C ASN A 19 -13.88 -7.07 -4.61
N ALA A 20 -12.78 -6.50 -4.10
CA ALA A 20 -11.99 -5.56 -4.88
C ALA A 20 -11.04 -6.30 -5.84
N GLN A 21 -10.81 -5.71 -7.01
CA GLN A 21 -9.60 -5.95 -7.78
C GLN A 21 -8.67 -4.77 -7.53
N GLY A 22 -7.41 -5.03 -7.21
CA GLY A 22 -6.54 -3.98 -6.74
C GLY A 22 -5.19 -4.46 -6.27
N VAL A 23 -4.40 -3.50 -5.84
CA VAL A 23 -3.05 -3.68 -5.31
C VAL A 23 -2.97 -3.22 -3.86
N VAL A 24 -2.09 -3.86 -3.11
CA VAL A 24 -1.86 -3.61 -1.69
C VAL A 24 -0.47 -3.04 -1.50
N PHE A 25 -0.44 -1.87 -0.87
CA PHE A 25 0.77 -1.20 -0.42
C PHE A 25 0.98 -1.53 1.07
N LEU A 26 1.84 -2.51 1.34
CA LEU A 26 2.18 -2.92 2.69
C LEU A 26 3.43 -2.20 3.18
N TYR A 27 3.30 -1.50 4.30
CA TYR A 27 4.39 -0.75 4.90
C TYR A 27 4.87 -1.38 6.19
N HIS A 28 6.18 -1.32 6.43
CA HIS A 28 6.78 -1.53 7.73
C HIS A 28 7.87 -0.48 7.91
N LYS A 29 7.75 0.37 8.94
CA LYS A 29 8.63 1.54 9.15
C LYS A 29 8.60 2.49 7.94
N GLN A 30 9.72 2.64 7.23
CA GLN A 30 9.85 3.45 6.00
C GLN A 30 10.07 2.58 4.76
N GLN A 31 9.69 1.31 4.85
CA GLN A 31 9.82 0.32 3.78
C GLN A 31 8.45 -0.11 3.27
N ILE A 32 8.42 -0.51 2.01
CA ILE A 32 7.28 -1.10 1.31
C ILE A 32 7.66 -2.52 0.89
N ALA A 33 6.71 -3.45 1.04
CA ALA A 33 6.87 -4.80 0.53
C ALA A 33 6.55 -4.84 -0.97
N LEU A 34 7.43 -5.45 -1.75
CA LEU A 34 7.27 -5.69 -3.19
C LEU A 34 7.53 -7.17 -3.47
N LEU A 35 6.86 -7.74 -4.47
CA LEU A 35 7.18 -9.07 -4.96
C LEU A 35 8.54 -9.04 -5.67
N SER A 36 9.39 -10.03 -5.38
CA SER A 36 10.71 -10.17 -6.03
C SER A 36 10.51 -10.43 -7.53
N SER A 37 10.64 -9.38 -8.33
CA SER A 37 10.42 -9.37 -9.78
C SER A 37 11.14 -8.16 -10.39
N ASP A 38 11.46 -8.24 -11.68
CA ASP A 38 12.02 -7.11 -12.45
C ASP A 38 11.08 -6.77 -13.62
N PRO A 39 10.38 -5.61 -13.59
CA PRO A 39 10.38 -4.59 -12.55
C PRO A 39 9.65 -5.03 -11.27
N PRO A 40 9.90 -4.38 -10.11
CA PRO A 40 9.26 -4.72 -8.85
C PRO A 40 7.75 -4.52 -8.93
N ARG A 41 7.00 -5.49 -8.39
CA ARG A 41 5.53 -5.50 -8.41
C ARG A 41 4.95 -5.34 -7.02
N LEU A 42 3.79 -4.70 -6.95
CA LEU A 42 2.99 -4.65 -5.73
C LEU A 42 2.31 -6.00 -5.48
N LEU A 43 1.87 -6.21 -4.24
CA LEU A 43 1.01 -7.34 -3.91
C LEU A 43 -0.38 -7.12 -4.49
N GLU A 44 -0.99 -8.18 -5.01
CA GLU A 44 -2.39 -8.15 -5.42
C GLU A 44 -3.30 -8.24 -4.20
N VAL A 45 -4.47 -7.62 -4.28
CA VAL A 45 -5.47 -7.67 -3.20
C VAL A 45 -5.87 -9.11 -2.88
N THR A 46 -5.89 -10.02 -3.86
CA THR A 46 -6.21 -11.44 -3.64
C THR A 46 -5.30 -12.16 -2.64
N LEU A 47 -4.14 -11.59 -2.31
CA LEU A 47 -3.24 -12.11 -1.27
C LEU A 47 -3.65 -11.68 0.15
N TRP A 48 -4.68 -10.85 0.33
CA TRP A 48 -5.00 -10.25 1.64
C TRP A 48 -5.32 -11.29 2.73
N GLU A 49 -5.93 -12.43 2.37
CA GLU A 49 -6.21 -13.53 3.30
C GLU A 49 -4.95 -14.22 3.83
N GLN A 50 -3.83 -14.10 3.10
CA GLN A 50 -2.51 -14.64 3.47
C GLN A 50 -1.70 -13.64 4.32
N LEU A 51 -2.26 -12.46 4.58
CA LEU A 51 -1.62 -11.45 5.40
C LEU A 51 -2.13 -11.56 6.84
N PRO A 52 -1.25 -11.46 7.84
CA PRO A 52 -1.62 -11.57 9.26
C PRO A 52 -2.25 -10.27 9.79
N MET A 53 -3.22 -9.71 9.06
CA MET A 53 -3.92 -8.46 9.39
C MET A 53 -5.42 -8.60 9.15
N GLN A 54 -6.22 -7.82 9.86
CA GLN A 54 -7.66 -7.79 9.65
C GLN A 54 -7.99 -6.87 8.46
N PRO A 55 -9.10 -7.10 7.74
CA PRO A 55 -9.53 -6.21 6.65
C PRO A 55 -9.64 -4.73 7.05
N SER A 56 -9.96 -4.45 8.33
CA SER A 56 -10.05 -3.09 8.88
C SER A 56 -8.71 -2.37 9.10
N ASP A 57 -7.59 -3.10 9.07
CA ASP A 57 -6.25 -2.51 9.11
C ASP A 57 -5.85 -1.90 7.76
N PHE A 58 -6.54 -2.28 6.68
CA PHE A 58 -6.35 -1.73 5.35
C PHE A 58 -7.35 -0.61 5.08
N PHE A 59 -6.92 0.37 4.30
CA PHE A 59 -7.81 1.41 3.80
C PHE A 59 -7.55 1.64 2.31
N TYR A 60 -8.65 1.86 1.59
CA TYR A 60 -8.62 2.32 0.21
C TYR A 60 -8.19 3.79 0.16
N PHE A 61 -7.32 4.15 -0.78
CA PHE A 61 -6.84 5.54 -0.91
C PHE A 61 -6.89 6.11 -2.34
N GLY A 62 -7.38 5.33 -3.30
CA GLY A 62 -7.55 5.77 -4.68
C GLY A 62 -7.45 4.63 -5.68
N GLU A 63 -7.44 4.97 -6.95
CA GLU A 63 -7.23 4.03 -8.05
C GLU A 63 -5.97 4.40 -8.82
N TRP A 64 -5.19 3.41 -9.24
CA TRP A 64 -4.06 3.59 -10.15
C TRP A 64 -4.24 2.68 -11.35
N GLN A 65 -4.26 3.23 -12.57
CA GLN A 65 -4.49 2.46 -13.81
C GLN A 65 -5.80 1.63 -13.75
N GLY A 66 -6.84 2.17 -13.09
CA GLY A 66 -8.12 1.49 -12.90
C GLY A 66 -8.12 0.39 -11.83
N GLN A 67 -6.99 0.12 -11.17
CA GLN A 67 -6.91 -0.81 -10.04
C GLN A 67 -7.10 -0.08 -8.72
N ALA A 68 -7.90 -0.63 -7.80
CA ALA A 68 -8.05 -0.08 -6.47
C ALA A 68 -6.72 -0.17 -5.71
N CYS A 69 -6.31 0.90 -5.04
CA CYS A 69 -5.12 0.93 -4.20
C CYS A 69 -5.52 0.89 -2.73
N PHE A 70 -5.04 -0.14 -2.03
CA PHE A 70 -5.19 -0.31 -0.60
C PHE A 70 -3.85 -0.13 0.08
N ALA A 71 -3.84 0.37 1.30
CA ALA A 71 -2.62 0.50 2.08
C ALA A 71 -2.84 0.04 3.52
N ALA A 72 -1.79 -0.52 4.12
CA ALA A 72 -1.76 -0.91 5.52
C ALA A 72 -0.34 -0.79 6.08
N HIS A 73 -0.23 -0.57 7.39
CA HIS A 73 1.05 -0.55 8.09
C HIS A 73 1.14 -1.74 9.05
N LEU A 74 2.11 -2.60 8.81
CA LEU A 74 2.37 -3.80 9.59
C LEU A 74 3.05 -3.45 10.93
N PRO A 75 2.60 -4.06 12.04
CA PRO A 75 3.34 -4.05 13.30
C PRO A 75 4.75 -4.61 13.14
N HIS A 76 5.63 -4.27 14.07
CA HIS A 76 6.97 -4.82 14.10
C HIS A 76 6.95 -6.34 14.37
N GLY A 77 7.81 -7.10 13.67
CA GLY A 77 7.96 -8.55 13.88
C GLY A 77 6.92 -9.41 13.16
N VAL A 78 6.13 -8.82 12.26
CA VAL A 78 5.17 -9.55 11.45
C VAL A 78 5.86 -10.16 10.24
N GLU A 79 5.75 -11.48 10.09
CA GLU A 79 6.21 -12.23 8.92
C GLU A 79 5.07 -12.39 7.92
N LEU A 80 5.39 -12.31 6.63
CA LEU A 80 4.44 -12.54 5.56
C LEU A 80 4.63 -13.96 5.03
N GLU A 81 3.53 -14.66 4.76
CA GLU A 81 3.56 -15.99 4.13
C GLU A 81 3.93 -15.93 2.64
N VAL A 82 3.97 -14.72 2.09
CA VAL A 82 4.39 -14.43 0.71
C VAL A 82 5.82 -13.92 0.68
N GLU A 83 6.62 -14.42 -0.26
CA GLU A 83 8.00 -13.97 -0.45
C GLU A 83 8.00 -12.55 -1.03
N VAL A 84 8.50 -11.60 -0.22
CA VAL A 84 8.59 -10.18 -0.58
C VAL A 84 9.96 -9.62 -0.28
N GLU A 85 10.32 -8.57 -1.00
CA GLU A 85 11.47 -7.73 -0.73
C GLU A 85 11.03 -6.41 -0.08
N TRP A 86 11.73 -6.04 0.98
CA TRP A 86 11.49 -4.79 1.70
C TRP A 86 12.34 -3.65 1.17
N HIS A 87 11.73 -2.80 0.35
CA HIS A 87 12.40 -1.66 -0.26
C HIS A 87 12.13 -0.38 0.54
N ARG A 88 13.14 0.46 0.72
CA ARG A 88 12.87 1.83 1.21
C ARG A 88 11.98 2.53 0.18
N VAL A 89 10.96 3.28 0.61
CA VAL A 89 10.08 4.01 -0.34
C VAL A 89 10.90 4.91 -1.29
N ARG A 90 12.00 5.49 -0.80
CA ARG A 90 12.94 6.30 -1.62
C ARG A 90 13.65 5.52 -2.73
N ALA A 91 13.80 4.20 -2.61
CA ALA A 91 14.39 3.37 -3.66
C ALA A 91 13.50 3.31 -4.92
N LEU A 92 12.21 3.63 -4.78
CA LEU A 92 11.27 3.68 -5.89
C LEU A 92 11.42 4.92 -6.78
N TYR A 93 12.36 5.82 -6.51
CA TYR A 93 12.51 7.08 -7.23
C TYR A 93 12.64 6.92 -8.75
N SER A 94 13.24 5.81 -9.21
CA SER A 94 13.34 5.44 -10.63
C SER A 94 11.99 5.12 -11.28
N TYR A 95 10.98 4.77 -10.48
CA TYR A 95 9.60 4.48 -10.88
C TYR A 95 8.69 5.62 -10.41
N GLN A 96 8.72 6.76 -11.11
CA GLN A 96 8.14 8.03 -10.62
C GLN A 96 6.69 7.93 -10.14
N ASP A 97 5.80 7.29 -10.90
CA ASP A 97 4.40 7.11 -10.50
C ASP A 97 4.28 6.30 -9.21
N LEU A 98 4.94 5.15 -9.17
CA LEU A 98 4.93 4.27 -8.01
C LEU A 98 5.54 4.97 -6.78
N PHE A 99 6.58 5.78 -6.95
CA PHE A 99 7.17 6.59 -5.88
C PHE A 99 6.16 7.57 -5.28
N TRP A 100 5.45 8.33 -6.11
CA TRP A 100 4.45 9.30 -5.62
C TRP A 100 3.28 8.62 -4.93
N ILE A 101 2.78 7.51 -5.49
CA ILE A 101 1.65 6.76 -4.95
C ILE A 101 2.05 6.05 -3.65
N ALA A 102 3.22 5.42 -3.60
CA ALA A 102 3.74 4.77 -2.41
C ALA A 102 4.04 5.79 -1.29
N GLY A 103 4.55 6.98 -1.62
CA GLY A 103 4.73 8.05 -0.64
C GLY A 103 3.41 8.49 0.00
N ARG A 104 2.35 8.64 -0.82
CA ARG A 104 1.00 8.95 -0.34
C ARG A 104 0.45 7.84 0.55
N GLY A 105 0.49 6.59 0.07
CA GLY A 105 0.02 5.43 0.83
C GLY A 105 0.75 5.27 2.16
N HIS A 106 2.07 5.50 2.19
CA HIS A 106 2.90 5.43 3.40
C HIS A 106 2.44 6.43 4.47
N HIS A 107 2.26 7.69 4.09
CA HIS A 107 1.81 8.73 5.01
C HIS A 107 0.42 8.43 5.58
N LEU A 108 -0.51 8.02 4.72
CA LEU A 108 -1.88 7.69 5.15
C LEU A 108 -1.90 6.44 6.05
N ALA A 109 -1.14 5.41 5.70
CA ALA A 109 -1.09 4.17 6.48
C ALA A 109 -0.45 4.38 7.84
N HIS A 110 0.61 5.19 7.89
CA HIS A 110 1.21 5.57 9.15
C HIS A 110 0.22 6.34 10.04
N TRP A 111 -0.53 7.29 9.47
CA TRP A 111 -1.56 8.02 10.20
C TRP A 111 -2.66 7.09 10.72
N HIS A 112 -3.23 6.25 9.83
CA HIS A 112 -4.26 5.26 10.20
C HIS A 112 -3.79 4.36 11.34
N TYR A 113 -2.57 3.82 11.24
CA TYR A 113 -2.01 2.95 12.27
C TYR A 113 -1.79 3.64 13.63
N THR A 114 -1.30 4.88 13.62
CA THR A 114 -0.94 5.61 14.85
C THR A 114 -2.11 6.35 15.49
N HIS A 115 -3.20 6.59 14.75
CA HIS A 115 -4.35 7.37 15.19
C HIS A 115 -5.68 6.59 15.17
N LYS A 116 -5.64 5.25 15.03
CA LYS A 116 -6.86 4.42 15.03
C LYS A 116 -7.62 4.40 16.36
N PHE A 117 -6.96 4.76 17.45
CA PHE A 117 -7.59 4.93 18.76
C PHE A 117 -7.62 6.41 19.10
N CYS A 118 -8.76 6.92 19.56
CA CYS A 118 -8.85 8.28 20.08
C CYS A 118 -7.79 8.45 21.17
N GLY A 119 -6.98 9.51 21.09
CA GLY A 119 -5.96 9.82 22.08
C GLY A 119 -6.55 9.84 23.49
N ARG A 120 -5.78 9.38 24.47
CA ARG A 120 -6.07 9.68 25.88
C ARG A 120 -6.15 11.17 26.11
#